data_AF-A0A0R2U6Z6-F1
#
_entry.id   AF-A0A0R2U6Z6-F1
#
_cell.length_a   1.000
_cell.length_b   1.000
_cell.length_c   1.000
_cell.angle_alpha   90.00
_cell.angle_beta   90.00
_cell.angle_gamma   90.00
#
_symmetry.space_group_name_H-M   'P 1'
#
loop_
_entity.id
_entity.type
_entity.pdbx_description
1 polymer ?
#
loop_
_entity_poly.entity_id
_entity_poly.type
_entity_poly.pdbx_seq_one_letter_code
_entity_poly.pdbx_strand_id
1 'polypeptide(L)'
;MEFAFSLSLVFATLVGLTVGLVMGVFFARSKESGTAPIDYAELLSTNRVLEEKLSNQQSQYEAQLKLLQDAKQNLSQEFENLANRIFDDKQAKFSAQSKEALEVSLSPLRRDIGDFRKQVETVYDKENADRNKLVGHITELQKQTMQISADAVNLANALRGDNKAQGNWGEFVLEKLLEDSGLSKGREYDTQVALKDEDGKRRNPDVIIHLPEGRDIIIDAKVSLVDYERYFHAEEEDVKQQCLKQHLASLGAHIRGLSIKDYESLEGVNSLDFVLIFIPVEAAFMVALDRAPEIMRDAYDRGIILVSPSTLMVTLRTIKNLWRYADQNRNAQVIADKAGALYDQFVLYVEALEDVGRHLDKSKEVWDTAHKRLVSGRGNLVRRTEELKKLGAKAKKSLPDDVVSIASRSEGLLDSSDAGDEDETS
;
A
#
# COMPACT_ATOMS: atom_id res chain seq x y z
N MET A 1 -130.73 42.50 -72.40
CA MET A 1 -132.01 42.57 -71.68
C MET A 1 -131.82 41.71 -70.44
N GLU A 2 -131.15 42.28 -69.44
CA GLU A 2 -131.77 42.90 -68.26
C GLU A 2 -132.08 41.88 -67.15
N PHE A 3 -131.38 42.09 -66.04
CA PHE A 3 -131.76 41.87 -64.64
C PHE A 3 -132.57 40.62 -64.25
N ALA A 4 -131.87 39.67 -63.61
CA ALA A 4 -132.39 38.94 -62.46
C ALA A 4 -131.21 38.50 -61.56
N PHE A 5 -130.58 39.48 -60.92
CA PHE A 5 -129.97 39.29 -59.60
C PHE A 5 -131.06 38.81 -58.62
N SER A 6 -130.67 38.17 -57.51
CA SER A 6 -131.49 37.82 -56.33
C SER A 6 -132.15 36.43 -56.28
N LEU A 7 -131.36 35.41 -55.94
CA LEU A 7 -131.77 34.41 -54.94
C LEU A 7 -130.56 33.58 -54.45
N SER A 8 -129.65 33.23 -55.37
CA SER A 8 -128.48 32.38 -55.06
C SER A 8 -127.48 33.04 -54.11
N LEU A 9 -127.21 34.33 -54.28
CA LEU A 9 -126.26 35.07 -53.42
C LEU A 9 -126.81 35.25 -52.00
N VAL A 10 -128.12 35.49 -51.85
CA VAL A 10 -128.78 35.59 -50.55
C VAL A 10 -128.77 34.23 -49.84
N PHE A 11 -129.01 33.13 -50.57
CA PHE A 11 -128.96 31.78 -50.01
C PHE A 11 -127.54 31.40 -49.53
N ALA A 12 -126.51 31.75 -50.31
CA ALA A 12 -125.12 31.51 -49.94
C ALA A 12 -124.71 32.29 -48.68
N THR A 13 -125.17 33.55 -48.52
CA THR A 13 -124.90 34.33 -47.31
C THR A 13 -125.65 33.78 -46.09
N LEU A 14 -126.87 33.27 -46.26
CA LEU A 14 -127.68 32.76 -45.15
C LEU A 14 -127.15 31.41 -44.66
N VAL A 15 -126.65 30.55 -45.56
CA VAL A 15 -125.95 29.31 -45.19
C VAL A 15 -124.59 29.60 -44.53
N GLY A 16 -123.86 30.61 -44.99
CA GLY A 16 -122.61 31.02 -44.33
C GLY A 16 -122.82 31.52 -42.90
N LEU A 17 -123.89 32.28 -42.66
CA LEU A 17 -124.22 32.83 -41.33
C LEU A 17 -124.68 31.75 -40.35
N THR A 18 -125.44 30.74 -40.80
CA THR A 18 -125.87 29.63 -39.94
C THR A 18 -124.70 28.70 -39.59
N VAL A 19 -123.81 28.40 -40.55
CA VAL A 19 -122.60 27.61 -40.27
C VAL A 19 -121.66 28.35 -39.31
N GLY A 20 -121.50 29.67 -39.49
CA GLY A 20 -120.71 30.52 -38.58
C GLY A 20 -121.28 30.55 -37.16
N LEU A 21 -122.60 30.62 -36.99
CA LEU A 21 -123.24 30.63 -35.68
C LEU A 21 -123.16 29.27 -34.98
N VAL A 22 -123.28 28.17 -35.71
CA VAL A 22 -123.11 26.81 -35.17
C VAL A 22 -121.65 26.56 -34.74
N MET A 23 -120.66 26.98 -35.54
CA MET A 23 -119.25 26.91 -35.14
C MET A 23 -118.94 27.82 -33.94
N GLY A 24 -119.53 29.02 -33.88
CA GLY A 24 -119.37 29.94 -32.76
C GLY A 24 -119.90 29.37 -31.44
N VAL A 25 -121.08 28.72 -31.47
CA VAL A 25 -121.67 28.08 -30.28
C VAL A 25 -120.89 26.83 -29.86
N PHE A 26 -120.36 26.06 -30.82
CA PHE A 26 -119.52 24.89 -30.52
C PHE A 26 -118.17 25.29 -29.90
N PHE A 27 -117.55 26.35 -30.39
CA PHE A 27 -116.29 26.86 -29.84
C PHE A 27 -116.48 27.55 -28.48
N ALA A 28 -117.61 28.24 -28.27
CA ALA A 28 -117.96 28.82 -26.98
C ALA A 28 -118.26 27.75 -25.92
N ARG A 29 -118.94 26.64 -26.28
CA ARG A 29 -119.13 25.50 -25.37
C ARG A 29 -117.86 24.68 -25.13
N SER A 30 -116.87 24.73 -26.02
CA SER A 30 -115.58 24.05 -25.83
C SER A 30 -114.64 24.77 -24.87
N LYS A 31 -114.90 26.02 -24.50
CA LYS A 31 -113.99 26.84 -23.65
C LYS A 31 -114.44 26.94 -22.19
N GLU A 32 -115.57 26.34 -21.83
CA GLU A 32 -116.16 26.38 -20.48
C GLU A 32 -116.05 25.04 -19.73
N SER A 33 -115.00 24.27 -19.98
CA SER A 33 -114.66 23.11 -19.15
C SER A 33 -113.15 22.98 -19.00
N GLY A 34 -112.61 23.51 -17.90
CA GLY A 34 -111.23 23.25 -17.50
C GLY A 34 -110.54 24.35 -16.68
N THR A 35 -111.07 24.70 -15.50
CA THR A 35 -110.27 25.34 -14.45
C THR A 35 -110.41 24.52 -13.17
N ALA A 36 -109.52 23.55 -12.98
CA ALA A 36 -109.32 22.86 -11.71
C ALA A 36 -108.46 23.75 -10.78
N PRO A 37 -108.65 23.70 -9.45
CA PRO A 37 -107.91 24.52 -8.52
C PRO A 37 -106.45 24.07 -8.44
N ILE A 38 -105.50 25.02 -8.39
CA ILE A 38 -104.08 24.74 -8.14
C ILE A 38 -103.96 24.31 -6.67
N ASP A 39 -103.68 23.03 -6.44
CA ASP A 39 -103.46 22.48 -5.10
C ASP A 39 -102.05 22.85 -4.58
N TYR A 40 -101.97 23.97 -3.87
CA TYR A 40 -100.75 24.44 -3.24
C TYR A 40 -100.15 23.43 -2.26
N ALA A 41 -100.94 22.49 -1.72
CA ALA A 41 -100.43 21.45 -0.82
C ALA A 41 -99.59 20.41 -1.58
N GLU A 42 -99.97 20.08 -2.82
CA GLU A 42 -99.24 19.16 -3.70
C GLU A 42 -97.94 19.79 -4.24
N LEU A 43 -97.95 21.10 -4.52
CA LEU A 43 -96.73 21.80 -4.93
C LEU A 43 -95.72 21.96 -3.77
N LEU A 44 -96.21 22.18 -2.55
CA LEU A 44 -95.37 22.22 -1.35
C LEU A 44 -94.82 20.84 -0.97
N SER A 45 -95.60 19.78 -1.16
CA SER A 45 -95.12 18.41 -0.91
C SER A 45 -94.06 18.00 -1.93
N THR A 46 -94.24 18.32 -3.20
CA THR A 46 -93.25 18.05 -4.25
C THR A 46 -91.96 18.88 -4.07
N ASN A 47 -92.05 20.15 -3.66
CA ASN A 47 -90.86 20.94 -3.31
C ASN A 47 -90.12 20.35 -2.12
N ARG A 48 -90.82 19.94 -1.05
CA ARG A 48 -90.18 19.27 0.10
C ARG A 48 -89.48 17.97 -0.29
N VAL A 49 -90.10 17.16 -1.14
CA VAL A 49 -89.50 15.92 -1.65
C VAL A 49 -88.27 16.21 -2.51
N LEU A 50 -88.30 17.27 -3.33
CA LEU A 50 -87.15 17.67 -4.14
C LEU A 50 -86.01 18.24 -3.28
N GLU A 51 -86.33 19.06 -2.28
CA GLU A 51 -85.36 19.57 -1.29
C GLU A 51 -84.72 18.43 -0.49
N GLU A 52 -85.52 17.46 -0.05
CA GLU A 52 -85.04 16.27 0.65
C GLU A 52 -84.14 15.42 -0.26
N LYS A 53 -84.50 15.26 -1.54
CA LYS A 53 -83.68 14.54 -2.53
C LYS A 53 -82.37 15.26 -2.82
N LEU A 54 -82.39 16.58 -2.92
CA LEU A 54 -81.22 17.41 -3.18
C LEU A 54 -80.28 17.44 -1.97
N SER A 55 -80.84 17.54 -0.75
CA SER A 55 -80.12 17.41 0.51
C SER A 55 -79.48 16.03 0.65
N ASN A 56 -80.20 14.96 0.29
CA ASN A 56 -79.64 13.60 0.29
C ASN A 56 -78.52 13.44 -0.73
N GLN A 57 -78.67 14.01 -1.92
CA GLN A 57 -77.64 13.94 -2.97
C GLN A 57 -76.38 14.75 -2.58
N GLN A 58 -76.54 15.93 -1.99
CA GLN A 58 -75.43 16.71 -1.44
C GLN A 58 -74.71 15.95 -0.32
N SER A 59 -75.46 15.37 0.62
CA SER A 59 -74.89 14.54 1.69
C SER A 59 -74.12 13.34 1.15
N GLN A 60 -74.59 12.72 0.06
CA GLN A 60 -73.87 11.63 -0.61
C GLN A 60 -72.57 12.09 -1.28
N TYR A 61 -72.58 13.26 -1.95
CA TYR A 61 -71.37 13.82 -2.54
C TYR A 61 -70.34 14.23 -1.48
N GLU A 62 -70.77 14.85 -0.38
CA GLU A 62 -69.90 15.16 0.75
C GLU A 62 -69.31 13.90 1.37
N ALA A 63 -70.10 12.83 1.52
CA ALA A 63 -69.61 11.54 1.99
C ALA A 63 -68.58 10.92 1.03
N GLN A 64 -68.78 11.01 -0.29
CA GLN A 64 -67.82 10.52 -1.29
C GLN A 64 -66.52 11.34 -1.30
N LEU A 65 -66.61 12.67 -1.20
CA LEU A 65 -65.43 13.53 -1.11
C LEU A 65 -64.63 13.26 0.16
N LYS A 66 -65.32 13.06 1.28
CA LYS A 66 -64.68 12.67 2.54
C LYS A 66 -63.99 11.32 2.43
N LEU A 67 -64.63 10.32 1.83
CA LEU A 67 -64.04 9.01 1.59
C LEU A 67 -62.80 9.09 0.69
N LEU A 68 -62.84 9.89 -0.38
CA LEU A 68 -61.70 10.11 -1.26
C LEU A 68 -60.54 10.82 -0.55
N GLN A 69 -60.85 11.80 0.30
CA GLN A 69 -59.86 12.52 1.08
C GLN A 69 -59.21 11.61 2.14
N ASP A 70 -60.00 10.79 2.83
CA ASP A 70 -59.52 9.79 3.78
C ASP A 70 -58.67 8.72 3.07
N ALA A 71 -59.10 8.25 1.89
CA ALA A 71 -58.34 7.30 1.08
C ALA A 71 -56.99 7.90 0.62
N LYS A 72 -56.98 9.16 0.17
CA LYS A 72 -55.75 9.86 -0.20
C LYS A 72 -54.80 10.02 0.99
N GLN A 73 -55.33 10.39 2.16
CA GLN A 73 -54.53 10.56 3.37
C GLN A 73 -53.93 9.23 3.83
N ASN A 74 -54.73 8.16 3.86
CA ASN A 74 -54.27 6.82 4.21
C ASN A 74 -53.18 6.33 3.24
N LEU A 75 -53.38 6.52 1.93
CA LEU A 75 -52.41 6.08 0.92
C LEU A 75 -51.11 6.89 0.99
N SER A 76 -51.19 8.20 1.28
CA SER A 76 -50.00 9.03 1.52
C SER A 76 -49.24 8.56 2.76
N GLN A 77 -49.95 8.19 3.82
CA GLN A 77 -49.34 7.71 5.06
C GLN A 77 -48.74 6.31 4.90
N GLU A 78 -49.39 5.42 4.14
CA GLU A 78 -48.81 4.12 3.78
C GLU A 78 -47.58 4.26 2.89
N PHE A 79 -47.61 5.20 1.94
CA PHE A 79 -46.46 5.49 1.08
C PHE A 79 -45.27 6.02 1.88
N GLU A 80 -45.49 6.98 2.79
CA GLU A 80 -44.44 7.50 3.67
C GLU A 80 -43.86 6.41 4.57
N ASN A 81 -44.71 5.56 5.16
CA ASN A 81 -44.29 4.42 5.97
C ASN A 81 -43.52 3.36 5.16
N LEU A 82 -43.87 3.14 3.90
CA LEU A 82 -43.16 2.20 3.02
C LEU A 82 -41.83 2.80 2.56
N ALA A 83 -41.79 4.08 2.23
CA ALA A 83 -40.58 4.79 1.84
C ALA A 83 -39.55 4.79 2.97
N ASN A 84 -39.97 5.14 4.20
CA ASN A 84 -39.10 5.10 5.37
C ASN A 84 -38.55 3.69 5.62
N ARG A 85 -39.39 2.66 5.49
CA ARG A 85 -38.98 1.26 5.70
C ARG A 85 -38.02 0.75 4.63
N ILE A 86 -38.24 1.10 3.36
CA ILE A 86 -37.33 0.75 2.25
C ILE A 86 -36.01 1.49 2.42
N PHE A 87 -36.06 2.77 2.81
CA PHE A 87 -34.87 3.58 3.02
C PHE A 87 -34.04 3.03 4.19
N ASP A 88 -34.68 2.69 5.32
CA ASP A 88 -34.02 2.08 6.48
C ASP A 88 -33.43 0.71 6.15
N ASP A 89 -34.15 -0.16 5.42
CA ASP A 89 -33.67 -1.49 5.01
C ASP A 89 -32.49 -1.39 4.02
N LYS A 90 -32.54 -0.42 3.09
CA LYS A 90 -31.43 -0.14 2.15
C LYS A 90 -30.23 0.46 2.87
N GLN A 91 -30.44 1.38 3.80
CA GLN A 91 -29.38 2.00 4.61
C GLN A 91 -28.69 0.96 5.51
N ALA A 92 -29.46 0.07 6.13
CA ALA A 92 -28.95 -1.02 6.95
C ALA A 92 -28.16 -2.05 6.12
N LYS A 93 -28.70 -2.48 4.98
CA LYS A 93 -28.01 -3.41 4.05
C LYS A 93 -26.75 -2.80 3.45
N PHE A 94 -26.79 -1.53 3.05
CA PHE A 94 -25.63 -0.81 2.52
C PHE A 94 -24.54 -0.64 3.59
N SER A 95 -24.92 -0.28 4.83
CA SER A 95 -23.98 -0.16 5.95
C SER A 95 -23.32 -1.50 6.29
N ALA A 96 -24.10 -2.59 6.31
CA ALA A 96 -23.57 -3.95 6.53
C ALA A 96 -22.60 -4.38 5.42
N GLN A 97 -22.99 -4.19 4.15
CA GLN A 97 -22.18 -4.59 2.99
C GLN A 97 -20.91 -3.75 2.84
N SER A 98 -20.99 -2.44 3.13
CA SER A 98 -19.82 -1.55 3.16
C SER A 98 -18.85 -1.91 4.27
N LYS A 99 -19.35 -2.24 5.47
CA LYS A 99 -18.52 -2.69 6.59
C LYS A 99 -17.81 -4.01 6.28
N GLU A 100 -18.51 -4.97 5.67
CA GLU A 100 -17.94 -6.27 5.26
C GLU A 100 -16.91 -6.11 4.13
N ALA A 101 -17.17 -5.29 3.12
CA ALA A 101 -16.23 -5.00 2.04
C ALA A 101 -14.95 -4.29 2.52
N LEU A 102 -15.10 -3.33 3.44
CA LEU A 102 -13.98 -2.65 4.09
C LEU A 102 -13.20 -3.60 5.00
N GLU A 103 -13.87 -4.49 5.73
CA GLU A 103 -13.21 -5.47 6.59
C GLU A 103 -12.40 -6.50 5.78
N VAL A 104 -12.93 -6.97 4.65
CA VAL A 104 -12.22 -7.89 3.74
C VAL A 104 -11.03 -7.21 3.06
N SER A 105 -11.15 -5.93 2.67
CA SER A 105 -10.04 -5.21 2.02
C SER A 105 -8.97 -4.71 3.00
N LEU A 106 -9.35 -4.34 4.23
CA LEU A 106 -8.42 -3.83 5.26
C LEU A 106 -7.82 -4.93 6.12
N SER A 107 -8.40 -6.14 6.16
CA SER A 107 -7.87 -7.27 6.91
C SER A 107 -6.45 -7.68 6.46
N PRO A 108 -6.15 -7.82 5.14
CA PRO A 108 -4.78 -8.06 4.67
C PRO A 108 -3.81 -6.98 5.12
N LEU A 109 -4.16 -5.70 4.97
CA LEU A 109 -3.31 -4.57 5.39
C LEU A 109 -3.07 -4.55 6.90
N ARG A 110 -4.10 -4.81 7.71
CA ARG A 110 -3.98 -4.89 9.17
C ARG A 110 -3.13 -6.09 9.60
N ARG A 111 -3.23 -7.22 8.89
CA ARG A 111 -2.40 -8.40 9.12
C ARG A 111 -0.94 -8.11 8.75
N ASP A 112 -0.70 -7.55 7.58
CA ASP A 112 0.63 -7.26 7.06
C ASP A 112 1.35 -6.18 7.90
N ILE A 113 0.65 -5.16 8.38
CA ILE A 113 1.20 -4.17 9.34
C ILE A 113 1.48 -4.84 10.70
N GLY A 114 0.62 -5.76 11.14
CA GLY A 114 0.83 -6.54 12.36
C GLY A 114 2.04 -7.47 12.29
N ASP A 115 2.20 -8.14 11.15
CA ASP A 115 3.32 -9.04 10.87
C ASP A 115 4.62 -8.25 10.67
N PHE A 116 4.57 -7.11 9.99
CA PHE A 116 5.71 -6.19 9.89
C PHE A 116 6.15 -5.66 11.26
N ARG A 117 5.20 -5.22 12.10
CA ARG A 117 5.49 -4.77 13.47
C ARG A 117 6.15 -5.87 14.29
N LYS A 118 5.61 -7.10 14.24
CA LYS A 118 6.21 -8.27 14.91
C LYS A 118 7.60 -8.58 14.36
N GLN A 119 7.80 -8.48 13.05
CA GLN A 119 9.09 -8.74 12.42
C GLN A 119 10.13 -7.70 12.87
N VAL A 120 9.77 -6.42 12.93
CA VAL A 120 10.64 -5.34 13.43
C VAL A 120 10.97 -5.56 14.90
N GLU A 121 9.99 -5.84 15.75
CA GLU A 121 10.19 -6.12 17.18
C GLU A 121 11.07 -7.35 17.39
N THR A 122 10.83 -8.42 16.62
CA THR A 122 11.66 -9.64 16.64
C THR A 122 13.09 -9.37 16.17
N VAL A 123 13.29 -8.50 15.17
CA VAL A 123 14.63 -8.13 14.69
C VAL A 123 15.38 -7.34 15.76
N TYR A 124 14.73 -6.36 16.42
CA TYR A 124 15.33 -5.60 17.52
C TYR A 124 15.67 -6.47 18.73
N ASP A 125 14.77 -7.37 19.13
CA ASP A 125 15.01 -8.30 20.24
C ASP A 125 16.13 -9.29 19.92
N LYS A 126 16.16 -9.79 18.68
CA LYS A 126 17.21 -10.69 18.20
C LYS A 126 18.55 -9.97 18.08
N GLU A 127 18.57 -8.70 17.64
CA GLU A 127 19.78 -7.87 17.61
C GLU A 127 20.32 -7.63 19.02
N ASN A 128 19.47 -7.30 19.99
CA ASN A 128 19.88 -7.15 21.39
C ASN A 128 20.37 -8.46 22.01
N ALA A 129 19.68 -9.57 21.74
CA ALA A 129 20.11 -10.90 22.17
C ALA A 129 21.46 -11.28 21.55
N ASP A 130 21.67 -10.99 20.27
CA ASP A 130 22.93 -11.25 19.58
C ASP A 130 24.04 -10.31 20.07
N ARG A 131 23.75 -9.04 20.39
CA ARG A 131 24.69 -8.14 21.08
C ARG A 131 25.09 -8.69 22.45
N ASN A 132 24.14 -9.18 23.24
CA ASN A 132 24.43 -9.80 24.54
C ASN A 132 25.24 -11.11 24.41
N LYS A 133 24.95 -11.94 23.40
CA LYS A 133 25.80 -13.09 23.06
C LYS A 133 27.19 -12.65 22.64
N LEU A 134 27.31 -11.54 21.91
CA LEU A 134 28.60 -11.00 21.47
C LEU A 134 29.42 -10.52 22.67
N VAL A 135 28.79 -9.84 23.64
CA VAL A 135 29.40 -9.51 24.93
C VAL A 135 29.82 -10.78 25.67
N GLY A 136 28.96 -11.80 25.74
CA GLY A 136 29.29 -13.09 26.35
C GLY A 136 30.48 -13.78 25.68
N HIS A 137 30.50 -13.81 24.35
CA HIS A 137 31.63 -14.31 23.57
C HIS A 137 32.88 -13.45 23.76
N ILE A 138 32.77 -12.13 23.98
CA ILE A 138 33.93 -11.29 24.31
C ILE A 138 34.47 -11.68 25.68
N THR A 139 33.62 -11.89 26.68
CA THR A 139 34.03 -12.29 28.03
C THR A 139 34.69 -13.67 28.06
N GLU A 140 34.13 -14.66 27.37
CA GLU A 140 34.71 -16.02 27.25
C GLU A 140 36.11 -15.96 26.63
N LEU A 141 36.28 -15.09 25.66
CA LEU A 141 37.48 -14.97 24.84
C LEU A 141 38.53 -14.09 25.54
N GLN A 142 38.09 -13.13 26.36
CA GLN A 142 38.92 -12.46 27.37
C GLN A 142 39.47 -13.48 28.39
N LYS A 143 38.65 -14.43 28.85
CA LYS A 143 39.10 -15.51 29.74
C LYS A 143 40.10 -16.44 29.05
N GLN A 144 39.87 -16.81 27.79
CA GLN A 144 40.86 -17.56 27.00
C GLN A 144 42.14 -16.75 26.78
N THR A 145 42.04 -15.44 26.57
CA THR A 145 43.20 -14.56 26.43
C THR A 145 43.98 -14.45 27.74
N MET A 146 43.30 -14.41 28.90
CA MET A 146 43.97 -14.50 30.21
C MET A 146 44.71 -15.83 30.37
N GLN A 147 44.15 -16.93 29.86
CA GLN A 147 44.82 -18.23 29.88
C GLN A 147 46.04 -18.26 28.94
N ILE A 148 45.92 -17.74 27.72
CA ILE A 148 47.04 -17.53 26.79
C ILE A 148 48.10 -16.64 27.43
N SER A 149 47.70 -15.60 28.17
CA SER A 149 48.63 -14.74 28.91
C SER A 149 49.31 -15.46 30.08
N ALA A 150 48.67 -16.44 30.70
CA ALA A 150 49.33 -17.27 31.72
C ALA A 150 50.32 -18.25 31.07
N ASP A 151 49.93 -18.85 29.95
CA ASP A 151 50.79 -19.72 29.15
C ASP A 151 51.98 -18.94 28.56
N ALA A 152 51.76 -17.67 28.21
CA ALA A 152 52.78 -16.72 27.80
C ALA A 152 53.84 -16.49 28.88
N VAL A 153 53.43 -16.33 30.15
CA VAL A 153 54.38 -16.17 31.25
C VAL A 153 55.19 -17.46 31.43
N ASN A 154 54.55 -18.63 31.36
CA ASN A 154 55.23 -19.91 31.46
C ASN A 154 56.22 -20.15 30.31
N LEU A 155 55.86 -19.73 29.08
CA LEU A 155 56.70 -19.88 27.90
C LEU A 155 57.80 -18.81 27.81
N ALA A 156 57.54 -17.58 28.24
CA ALA A 156 58.57 -16.56 28.42
C ALA A 156 59.63 -17.01 29.44
N ASN A 157 59.21 -17.71 30.50
CA ASN A 157 60.13 -18.35 31.44
C ASN A 157 60.94 -19.49 30.82
N ALA A 158 60.40 -20.19 29.80
CA ALA A 158 61.08 -21.27 29.09
C ALA A 158 62.02 -20.77 27.97
N LEU A 159 61.77 -19.59 27.40
CA LEU A 159 62.57 -18.95 26.33
C LEU A 159 63.62 -17.95 26.87
N ARG A 160 63.96 -18.05 28.15
CA ARG A 160 64.87 -17.15 28.87
C ARG A 160 66.20 -16.96 28.14
N GLY A 161 66.60 -15.70 27.94
CA GLY A 161 67.93 -15.31 27.46
C GLY A 161 68.13 -15.33 25.93
N ASP A 162 67.15 -15.79 25.15
CA ASP A 162 67.20 -15.74 23.68
C ASP A 162 66.26 -14.64 23.14
N ASN A 163 66.82 -13.45 22.93
CA ASN A 163 66.09 -12.29 22.37
C ASN A 163 65.42 -12.61 21.01
N LYS A 164 65.98 -13.54 20.23
CA LYS A 164 65.42 -13.93 18.94
C LYS A 164 64.20 -14.83 19.12
N ALA A 165 64.28 -15.78 20.06
CA ALA A 165 63.14 -16.63 20.38
C ALA A 165 61.97 -15.84 20.98
N GLN A 166 62.26 -14.82 21.81
CA GLN A 166 61.25 -13.94 22.39
C GLN A 166 60.54 -13.07 21.34
N GLY A 167 61.29 -12.54 20.35
CA GLY A 167 60.72 -11.81 19.22
C GLY A 167 59.81 -12.70 18.36
N ASN A 168 60.30 -13.89 17.96
CA ASN A 168 59.52 -14.86 17.21
C ASN A 168 58.24 -15.30 17.95
N TRP A 169 58.30 -15.37 19.28
CA TRP A 169 57.13 -15.71 20.09
C TRP A 169 56.09 -14.57 20.13
N GLY A 170 56.53 -13.31 20.24
CA GLY A 170 55.64 -12.15 20.12
C GLY A 170 54.93 -12.10 18.77
N GLU A 171 55.63 -12.41 17.68
CA GLU A 171 55.05 -12.52 16.33
C GLU A 171 54.01 -13.65 16.26
N PHE A 172 54.32 -14.83 16.82
CA PHE A 172 53.39 -15.95 16.87
C PHE A 172 52.10 -15.61 17.63
N VAL A 173 52.21 -14.94 18.78
CA VAL A 173 51.02 -14.51 19.54
C VAL A 173 50.20 -13.51 18.72
N LEU A 174 50.84 -12.56 18.06
CA LEU A 174 50.15 -11.59 17.22
C LEU A 174 49.40 -12.27 16.06
N GLU A 175 50.06 -13.17 15.34
CA GLU A 175 49.44 -13.95 14.26
C GLU A 175 48.26 -14.78 14.79
N LYS A 176 48.43 -15.40 15.96
CA LYS A 176 47.37 -16.19 16.59
C LYS A 176 46.16 -15.35 16.97
N LEU A 177 46.37 -14.14 17.49
CA LEU A 177 45.28 -13.21 17.83
C LEU A 177 44.54 -12.73 16.57
N LEU A 178 45.25 -12.51 15.46
CA LEU A 178 44.63 -12.14 14.18
C LEU A 178 43.73 -13.26 13.66
N GLU A 179 44.20 -14.52 13.70
CA GLU A 179 43.39 -15.68 13.35
C GLU A 179 42.15 -15.82 14.26
N ASP A 180 42.36 -15.78 15.58
CA ASP A 180 41.31 -16.00 16.58
C ASP A 180 40.27 -14.86 16.61
N SER A 181 40.64 -13.66 16.15
CA SER A 181 39.71 -12.55 15.96
C SER A 181 38.71 -12.77 14.80
N GLY A 182 38.97 -13.76 13.94
CA GLY A 182 38.16 -14.07 12.77
C GLY A 182 38.45 -13.16 11.58
N LEU A 183 39.55 -12.39 11.62
CA LEU A 183 39.98 -11.59 10.49
C LEU A 183 40.56 -12.48 9.38
N SER A 184 40.36 -12.09 8.12
CA SER A 184 40.82 -12.84 6.93
C SER A 184 42.08 -12.22 6.33
N LYS A 185 43.15 -13.01 6.22
CA LYS A 185 44.42 -12.60 5.59
C LYS A 185 44.23 -12.24 4.12
N GLY A 186 44.88 -11.17 3.66
CA GLY A 186 44.79 -10.67 2.27
C GLY A 186 43.55 -9.84 1.95
N ARG A 187 42.64 -9.67 2.92
CA ARG A 187 41.48 -8.77 2.81
C ARG A 187 41.40 -7.82 3.99
N GLU A 188 41.41 -8.38 5.19
CA GLU A 188 41.16 -7.65 6.43
C GLU A 188 42.46 -7.39 7.19
N TYR A 189 43.52 -8.15 6.93
CA TYR A 189 44.87 -7.84 7.37
C TYR A 189 45.93 -8.45 6.45
N ASP A 190 47.12 -7.86 6.46
CA ASP A 190 48.33 -8.37 5.82
C ASP A 190 49.51 -8.37 6.80
N THR A 191 50.41 -9.34 6.65
CA THR A 191 51.61 -9.47 7.49
C THR A 191 52.87 -9.20 6.68
N GLN A 192 53.86 -8.54 7.28
CA GLN A 192 55.19 -8.32 6.70
C GLN A 192 55.19 -7.65 5.30
N VAL A 193 54.31 -6.67 5.09
CA VAL A 193 54.25 -5.94 3.81
C VAL A 193 55.47 -5.03 3.70
N ALA A 194 56.24 -5.19 2.62
CA ALA A 194 57.37 -4.31 2.33
C ALA A 194 56.85 -3.03 1.66
N LEU A 195 56.61 -2.00 2.46
CA LEU A 195 56.19 -0.69 2.00
C LEU A 195 57.40 0.21 1.74
N LYS A 196 57.24 1.18 0.84
CA LYS A 196 58.22 2.23 0.59
C LYS A 196 57.64 3.56 1.06
N ASP A 197 58.47 4.31 1.76
CA ASP A 197 58.22 5.72 2.10
C ASP A 197 58.42 6.62 0.86
N GLU A 198 57.98 7.88 0.92
CA GLU A 198 58.16 8.86 -0.17
C GLU A 198 59.66 9.04 -0.55
N ASP A 199 60.55 8.84 0.41
CA ASP A 199 62.02 8.85 0.22
C ASP A 199 62.60 7.53 -0.35
N GLY A 200 61.75 6.57 -0.73
CA GLY A 200 62.16 5.25 -1.25
C GLY A 200 62.74 4.30 -0.19
N LYS A 201 62.68 4.68 1.10
CA LYS A 201 63.18 3.89 2.22
C LYS A 201 62.19 2.76 2.54
N ARG A 202 62.68 1.52 2.61
CA ARG A 202 61.84 0.37 2.98
C ARG A 202 61.41 0.47 4.44
N ARG A 203 60.10 0.39 4.65
CA ARG A 203 59.46 0.28 5.96
C ARG A 203 58.65 -1.02 5.95
N ASN A 204 58.90 -1.85 6.96
CA ASN A 204 58.23 -3.12 7.11
C ASN A 204 57.44 -3.04 8.43
N PRO A 205 56.19 -2.55 8.42
CA PRO A 205 55.29 -2.77 9.54
C PRO A 205 55.08 -4.27 9.72
N ASP A 206 54.94 -4.72 10.97
CA ASP A 206 54.77 -6.14 11.27
C ASP A 206 53.42 -6.63 10.73
N VAL A 207 52.35 -5.85 10.96
CA VAL A 207 50.99 -6.14 10.49
C VAL A 207 50.27 -4.85 10.07
N ILE A 208 49.51 -4.94 8.99
CA ILE A 208 48.56 -3.91 8.53
C ILE A 208 47.16 -4.50 8.64
N ILE A 209 46.24 -3.80 9.28
CA ILE A 209 44.83 -4.18 9.37
C ILE A 209 44.03 -3.21 8.54
N HIS A 210 43.25 -3.75 7.61
CA HIS A 210 42.37 -2.98 6.75
C HIS A 210 41.02 -2.79 7.43
N LEU A 211 40.51 -1.57 7.42
CA LEU A 211 39.17 -1.22 7.83
C LEU A 211 38.24 -1.09 6.62
N PRO A 212 36.92 -1.21 6.84
CA PRO A 212 35.95 -0.71 5.89
C PRO A 212 36.23 0.75 5.53
N GLU A 213 35.90 1.14 4.29
CA GLU A 213 36.18 2.48 3.73
C GLU A 213 37.64 2.70 3.31
N GLY A 214 38.48 1.65 3.35
CA GLY A 214 39.85 1.71 2.86
C GLY A 214 40.74 2.58 3.75
N ARG A 215 40.55 2.48 5.07
CA ARG A 215 41.49 3.00 6.07
C ARG A 215 42.30 1.85 6.66
N ASP A 216 43.47 2.14 7.20
CA ASP A 216 44.39 1.12 7.71
C ASP A 216 44.85 1.41 9.14
N ILE A 217 45.07 0.34 9.91
CA ILE A 217 45.71 0.40 11.24
C ILE A 217 46.99 -0.41 11.17
N ILE A 218 48.08 0.18 11.64
CA ILE A 218 49.39 -0.47 11.67
C ILE A 218 49.66 -0.99 13.07
N ILE A 219 50.20 -2.21 13.15
CA ILE A 219 50.69 -2.81 14.40
C ILE A 219 52.20 -3.01 14.31
N ASP A 220 52.92 -2.54 15.34
CA ASP A 220 54.33 -2.83 15.60
C ASP A 220 54.44 -3.69 16.87
N ALA A 221 55.11 -4.84 16.78
CA ALA A 221 55.22 -5.83 17.86
C ALA A 221 56.59 -5.84 18.55
N LYS A 222 57.46 -4.86 18.27
CA LYS A 222 58.90 -4.96 18.57
C LYS A 222 59.29 -4.50 19.98
N VAL A 223 58.50 -4.83 21.00
CA VAL A 223 58.79 -4.45 22.39
C VAL A 223 59.75 -5.46 23.03
N SER A 224 60.92 -4.98 23.47
CA SER A 224 61.87 -5.79 24.24
C SER A 224 61.35 -6.04 25.66
N LEU A 225 61.28 -7.31 26.05
CA LEU A 225 60.79 -7.75 27.36
C LEU A 225 61.90 -8.30 28.26
N VAL A 226 63.16 -8.13 27.87
CA VAL A 226 64.34 -8.62 28.61
C VAL A 226 64.40 -8.02 30.03
N ASP A 227 64.17 -6.72 30.16
CA ASP A 227 64.24 -6.04 31.45
C ASP A 227 63.05 -6.38 32.36
N TYR A 228 61.89 -6.70 31.77
CA TYR A 228 60.73 -7.18 32.51
C TYR A 228 60.96 -8.58 33.09
N GLU A 229 61.59 -9.48 32.32
CA GLU A 229 61.94 -10.82 32.80
C GLU A 229 62.90 -10.73 33.99
N ARG A 230 63.93 -9.88 33.89
CA ARG A 230 64.86 -9.61 35.01
C ARG A 230 64.14 -9.02 36.23
N TYR A 231 63.19 -8.11 36.02
CA TYR A 231 62.37 -7.55 37.10
C TYR A 231 61.55 -8.62 37.83
N PHE A 232 60.94 -9.54 37.08
CA PHE A 232 60.09 -10.58 37.66
C PHE A 232 60.89 -11.60 38.48
N HIS A 233 62.11 -11.92 38.06
CA HIS A 233 62.99 -12.90 38.73
C HIS A 233 63.93 -12.29 39.79
N ALA A 234 63.97 -10.96 39.94
CA ALA A 234 64.79 -10.32 40.95
C ALA A 234 64.24 -10.57 42.36
N GLU A 235 65.04 -11.19 43.22
CA GLU A 235 64.71 -11.44 44.64
C GLU A 235 65.04 -10.23 45.53
N GLU A 236 66.09 -9.49 45.18
CA GLU A 236 66.53 -8.27 45.87
C GLU A 236 65.70 -7.06 45.40
N GLU A 237 65.12 -6.32 46.35
CA GLU A 237 64.23 -5.18 46.04
C GLU A 237 64.97 -4.06 45.26
N ASP A 238 66.24 -3.80 45.56
CA ASP A 238 67.03 -2.78 44.86
C ASP A 238 67.25 -3.15 43.38
N VAL A 239 67.55 -4.43 43.11
CA VAL A 239 67.72 -4.97 41.75
C VAL A 239 66.38 -4.91 41.02
N LYS A 240 65.29 -5.25 41.70
CA LYS A 240 63.94 -5.20 41.17
C LYS A 240 63.56 -3.78 40.74
N GLN A 241 63.77 -2.78 41.59
CA GLN A 241 63.51 -1.37 41.24
C GLN A 241 64.37 -0.90 40.06
N GLN A 242 65.62 -1.37 39.97
CA GLN A 242 66.50 -1.02 38.85
C GLN A 242 66.02 -1.63 37.52
N CYS A 243 65.64 -2.92 37.51
CA CYS A 243 65.10 -3.58 36.32
C CYS A 243 63.77 -2.97 35.87
N LEU A 244 62.91 -2.58 36.83
CA LEU A 244 61.66 -1.87 36.51
C LEU A 244 61.93 -0.55 35.78
N LYS A 245 62.85 0.27 36.29
CA LYS A 245 63.23 1.53 35.63
C LYS A 245 63.78 1.29 34.23
N GLN A 246 64.57 0.24 34.03
CA GLN A 246 65.11 -0.13 32.72
C GLN A 246 63.99 -0.55 31.74
N HIS A 247 63.03 -1.36 32.21
CA HIS A 247 61.87 -1.76 31.39
C HIS A 247 61.04 -0.54 30.94
N LEU A 248 60.71 0.36 31.87
CA LEU A 248 59.96 1.59 31.57
C LEU A 248 60.73 2.52 30.62
N ALA A 249 62.04 2.66 30.83
CA ALA A 249 62.91 3.45 29.96
C ALA A 249 62.99 2.87 28.54
N SER A 250 63.06 1.54 28.42
CA SER A 250 63.06 0.82 27.14
C SER A 250 61.75 1.00 26.39
N LEU A 251 60.61 0.85 27.07
CA LEU A 251 59.29 1.10 26.50
C LEU A 251 59.13 2.56 26.03
N GLY A 252 59.52 3.52 26.88
CA GLY A 252 59.51 4.94 26.52
C GLY A 252 60.45 5.27 25.35
N ALA A 253 61.61 4.61 25.25
CA ALA A 253 62.51 4.75 24.13
C ALA A 253 61.92 4.18 22.83
N HIS A 254 61.21 3.05 22.92
CA HIS A 254 60.48 2.46 21.78
C HIS A 254 59.39 3.40 21.28
N ILE A 255 58.55 3.94 22.17
CA ILE A 255 57.49 4.92 21.84
C ILE A 255 58.10 6.16 21.16
N ARG A 256 59.19 6.72 21.73
CA ARG A 256 59.88 7.87 21.13
C ARG A 256 60.53 7.54 19.78
N GLY A 257 61.04 6.34 19.62
CA GLY A 257 61.63 5.86 18.36
C GLY A 257 60.60 5.54 17.27
N LEU A 258 59.36 5.28 17.66
CA LEU A 258 58.22 5.11 16.76
C LEU A 258 57.58 6.46 16.37
N SER A 259 57.55 7.42 17.31
CA SER A 259 56.99 8.78 17.20
C SER A 259 57.67 9.70 16.16
N ILE A 260 58.47 9.16 15.25
CA ILE A 260 59.29 9.89 14.27
C ILE A 260 59.19 9.21 12.89
N LYS A 261 58.14 8.44 12.62
CA LYS A 261 58.01 7.72 11.35
C LYS A 261 56.57 7.81 10.86
N ASP A 262 56.24 8.86 10.12
CA ASP A 262 55.88 8.82 8.68
C ASP A 262 55.16 7.55 8.18
N TYR A 263 54.30 6.95 8.99
CA TYR A 263 53.37 5.91 8.52
C TYR A 263 52.20 6.55 7.76
N GLU A 264 51.88 7.80 8.09
CA GLU A 264 50.90 8.65 7.39
C GLU A 264 51.30 8.97 5.93
N SER A 265 52.60 8.91 5.61
CA SER A 265 53.14 9.20 4.27
C SER A 265 53.49 7.94 3.46
N LEU A 266 53.12 6.74 3.93
CA LEU A 266 53.38 5.52 3.17
C LEU A 266 52.47 5.44 1.94
N GLU A 267 53.07 5.46 0.74
CA GLU A 267 52.34 5.25 -0.51
C GLU A 267 51.62 3.89 -0.49
N GLY A 268 50.29 3.93 -0.63
CA GLY A 268 49.44 2.74 -0.71
C GLY A 268 48.79 2.29 0.61
N VAL A 269 48.97 3.03 1.70
CA VAL A 269 48.27 2.83 2.98
C VAL A 269 47.51 4.11 3.32
N ASN A 270 46.25 4.00 3.68
CA ASN A 270 45.45 5.13 4.13
C ASN A 270 45.29 5.03 5.65
N SER A 271 46.39 5.24 6.36
CA SER A 271 46.45 4.98 7.80
C SER A 271 45.56 5.96 8.58
N LEU A 272 44.93 5.47 9.65
CA LEU A 272 44.40 6.33 10.70
C LEU A 272 45.52 7.10 11.40
N ASP A 273 45.17 8.19 12.10
CA ASP A 273 46.06 9.04 12.90
C ASP A 273 46.71 8.32 14.12
N PHE A 274 46.71 6.98 14.17
CA PHE A 274 47.33 6.23 15.25
C PHE A 274 47.92 4.87 14.85
N VAL A 275 49.00 4.49 15.53
CA VAL A 275 49.68 3.18 15.42
C VAL A 275 49.53 2.39 16.71
N LEU A 276 49.34 1.07 16.60
CA LEU A 276 49.29 0.17 17.75
C LEU A 276 50.67 -0.41 18.05
N ILE A 277 51.13 -0.31 19.30
CA ILE A 277 52.30 -1.06 19.78
C ILE A 277 51.81 -2.25 20.58
N PHE A 278 52.16 -3.45 20.14
CA PHE A 278 51.78 -4.69 20.78
C PHE A 278 52.82 -5.15 21.82
N ILE A 279 52.36 -5.35 23.05
CA ILE A 279 53.15 -5.91 24.16
C ILE A 279 52.65 -7.34 24.42
N PRO A 280 53.42 -8.39 24.07
CA PRO A 280 52.89 -9.76 24.06
C PRO A 280 52.69 -10.37 25.46
N VAL A 281 53.19 -9.72 26.52
CA VAL A 281 53.01 -10.15 27.91
C VAL A 281 52.13 -9.14 28.65
N GLU A 282 50.90 -9.55 28.96
CA GLU A 282 49.91 -8.71 29.65
C GLU A 282 50.43 -8.17 30.99
N ALA A 283 51.14 -9.02 31.76
CA ALA A 283 51.67 -8.63 33.05
C ALA A 283 52.75 -7.53 32.96
N ALA A 284 53.50 -7.46 31.85
CA ALA A 284 54.45 -6.38 31.60
C ALA A 284 53.72 -5.06 31.30
N PHE A 285 52.67 -5.13 30.49
CA PHE A 285 51.80 -3.99 30.21
C PHE A 285 51.14 -3.45 31.49
N MET A 286 50.61 -4.32 32.35
CA MET A 286 49.97 -3.92 33.61
C MET A 286 50.94 -3.25 34.58
N VAL A 287 52.19 -3.73 34.66
CA VAL A 287 53.23 -3.09 35.48
C VAL A 287 53.58 -1.71 34.94
N ALA A 288 53.65 -1.53 33.62
CA ALA A 288 53.87 -0.21 33.02
C ALA A 288 52.72 0.76 33.34
N LEU A 289 51.47 0.28 33.25
CA LEU A 289 50.27 1.06 33.56
C LEU A 289 50.21 1.52 35.03
N ASP A 290 50.58 0.65 35.97
CA ASP A 290 50.58 0.94 37.41
C ASP A 290 51.71 1.89 37.82
N ARG A 291 52.90 1.72 37.23
CA ARG A 291 54.13 2.39 37.70
C ARG A 291 54.53 3.65 36.94
N ALA A 292 54.07 3.80 35.71
CA ALA A 292 54.36 4.97 34.88
C ALA A 292 53.16 5.31 33.97
N PRO A 293 52.01 5.70 34.53
CA PRO A 293 50.81 6.04 33.76
C PRO A 293 51.06 7.18 32.76
N GLU A 294 52.03 8.06 33.01
CA GLU A 294 52.48 9.11 32.10
C GLU A 294 52.94 8.57 30.74
N ILE A 295 53.50 7.35 30.66
CA ILE A 295 53.92 6.73 29.40
C ILE A 295 52.73 6.51 28.48
N MET A 296 51.57 6.15 29.02
CA MET A 296 50.35 5.96 28.22
C MET A 296 49.87 7.28 27.61
N ARG A 297 49.94 8.36 28.39
CA ARG A 297 49.54 9.69 27.94
C ARG A 297 50.52 10.23 26.89
N ASP A 298 51.82 10.09 27.15
CA ASP A 298 52.88 10.47 26.22
C ASP A 298 52.79 9.69 24.90
N ALA A 299 52.42 8.41 24.94
CA ALA A 299 52.18 7.61 23.74
C ALA A 299 50.94 8.12 22.99
N TYR A 300 49.84 8.35 23.69
CA TYR A 300 48.59 8.82 23.09
C TYR A 300 48.75 10.18 22.40
N ASP A 301 49.42 11.13 23.05
CA ASP A 301 49.70 12.47 22.51
C ASP A 301 50.60 12.42 21.24
N ARG A 302 51.24 11.28 20.98
CA ARG A 302 52.08 11.01 19.80
C ARG A 302 51.39 10.12 18.75
N GLY A 303 50.09 9.87 18.88
CA GLY A 303 49.36 8.97 17.98
C GLY A 303 49.74 7.50 18.16
N ILE A 304 50.17 7.09 19.36
CA ILE A 304 50.57 5.71 19.65
C ILE A 304 49.66 5.14 20.73
N ILE A 305 49.06 3.98 20.44
CA ILE A 305 48.24 3.25 21.41
C ILE A 305 48.96 1.97 21.80
N LEU A 306 49.29 1.85 23.08
CA LEU A 306 49.83 0.61 23.64
C LEU A 306 48.71 -0.41 23.80
N VAL A 307 48.91 -1.62 23.27
CA VAL A 307 47.94 -2.71 23.36
C VAL A 307 48.61 -4.00 23.87
N SER A 308 47.90 -4.70 24.72
CA SER A 308 48.18 -6.05 25.21
C SER A 308 47.36 -7.10 24.45
N PRO A 309 47.58 -8.41 24.63
CA PRO A 309 46.79 -9.44 23.95
C PRO A 309 45.28 -9.27 24.15
N SER A 310 44.86 -8.93 25.38
CA SER A 310 43.44 -8.76 25.72
C SER A 310 42.82 -7.56 25.02
N THR A 311 43.51 -6.42 25.04
CA THR A 311 43.02 -5.18 24.44
C THR A 311 43.06 -5.23 22.91
N LEU A 312 44.13 -5.82 22.34
CA LEU A 312 44.23 -6.05 20.92
C LEU A 312 43.09 -6.95 20.43
N MET A 313 42.80 -8.06 21.10
CA MET A 313 41.70 -8.97 20.72
C MET A 313 40.34 -8.23 20.65
N VAL A 314 40.05 -7.37 21.63
CA VAL A 314 38.82 -6.56 21.63
C VAL A 314 38.81 -5.60 20.44
N THR A 315 39.94 -4.93 20.16
CA THR A 315 40.08 -4.05 18.99
C THR A 315 39.87 -4.82 17.68
N LEU A 316 40.52 -5.97 17.49
CA LEU A 316 40.38 -6.79 16.28
C LEU A 316 38.95 -7.28 16.08
N ARG A 317 38.25 -7.71 17.15
CA ARG A 317 36.83 -8.08 17.07
C ARG A 317 35.93 -6.92 16.71
N THR A 318 36.26 -5.72 17.20
CA THR A 318 35.54 -4.51 16.84
C THR A 318 35.69 -4.23 15.35
N ILE A 319 36.91 -4.37 14.82
CA ILE A 319 37.20 -4.25 13.38
C ILE A 319 36.45 -5.33 12.58
N LYS A 320 36.43 -6.58 13.05
CA LYS A 320 35.67 -7.65 12.37
C LYS A 320 34.17 -7.35 12.31
N ASN A 321 33.62 -6.79 13.38
CA ASN A 321 32.23 -6.35 13.41
C ASN A 321 31.99 -5.19 12.43
N LEU A 322 32.92 -4.24 12.32
CA LEU A 322 32.83 -3.17 11.33
C LEU A 322 32.78 -3.73 9.90
N TRP A 323 33.61 -4.71 9.57
CA TRP A 323 33.55 -5.43 8.28
C TRP A 323 32.19 -6.08 8.04
N ARG A 324 31.64 -6.77 9.05
CA ARG A 324 30.32 -7.38 8.95
C ARG A 324 29.23 -6.34 8.66
N TYR A 325 29.28 -5.17 9.31
CA TYR A 325 28.34 -4.09 9.04
C TYR A 325 28.50 -3.51 7.64
N ALA A 326 29.73 -3.30 7.17
CA ALA A 326 30.00 -2.81 5.83
C ALA A 326 29.48 -3.79 4.75
N ASP A 327 29.68 -5.09 4.94
CA ASP A 327 29.18 -6.13 4.04
C ASP A 327 27.65 -6.17 4.03
N GLN A 328 27.00 -6.03 5.19
CA GLN A 328 25.55 -5.92 5.29
C GLN A 328 25.01 -4.68 4.56
N ASN A 329 25.66 -3.53 4.74
CA ASN A 329 25.25 -2.29 4.08
C ASN A 329 25.39 -2.39 2.55
N ARG A 330 26.50 -2.97 2.07
CA ARG A 330 26.71 -3.23 0.64
C ARG A 330 25.64 -4.16 0.08
N ASN A 331 25.31 -5.23 0.79
CA ASN A 331 24.26 -6.16 0.38
C ASN A 331 22.88 -5.50 0.37
N ALA A 332 22.57 -4.67 1.36
CA ALA A 332 21.32 -3.91 1.41
C ALA A 332 21.17 -2.98 0.21
N GLN A 333 22.24 -2.29 -0.19
CA GLN A 333 22.24 -1.45 -1.39
C GLN A 333 21.94 -2.28 -2.65
N VAL A 334 22.62 -3.43 -2.81
CA VAL A 334 22.38 -4.33 -3.95
C VAL A 334 20.93 -4.86 -3.97
N ILE A 335 20.36 -5.15 -2.81
CA ILE A 335 18.95 -5.56 -2.69
C ILE A 335 18.02 -4.42 -3.10
N ALA A 336 18.29 -3.19 -2.64
CA ALA A 336 17.49 -2.02 -2.99
C ALA A 336 17.51 -1.75 -4.50
N ASP A 337 18.69 -1.81 -5.12
CA ASP A 337 18.84 -1.64 -6.57
C ASP A 337 18.06 -2.70 -7.35
N LYS A 338 18.15 -3.98 -6.92
CA LYS A 338 17.39 -5.08 -7.53
C LYS A 338 15.87 -4.95 -7.32
N ALA A 339 15.45 -4.49 -6.14
CA ALA A 339 14.03 -4.27 -5.84
C ALA A 339 13.45 -3.14 -6.69
N GLY A 340 14.22 -2.06 -6.92
CA GLY A 340 13.86 -0.98 -7.84
C GLY A 340 13.66 -1.50 -9.26
N ALA A 341 14.65 -2.24 -9.79
CA ALA A 341 14.53 -2.83 -11.13
C ALA A 341 13.33 -3.80 -11.26
N LEU A 342 13.03 -4.57 -10.21
CA LEU A 342 11.86 -5.45 -10.19
C LEU A 342 10.55 -4.65 -10.21
N TYR A 343 10.49 -3.52 -9.49
CA TYR A 343 9.32 -2.64 -9.49
C TYR A 343 9.07 -2.04 -10.88
N ASP A 344 10.12 -1.55 -11.55
CA ASP A 344 10.01 -1.03 -12.92
C ASP A 344 9.48 -2.10 -13.88
N GLN A 345 9.97 -3.33 -13.76
CA GLN A 345 9.49 -4.44 -14.59
C GLN A 345 8.03 -4.81 -14.27
N PHE A 346 7.59 -4.66 -13.02
CA PHE A 346 6.19 -4.85 -12.64
C PHE A 346 5.29 -3.77 -13.27
N VAL A 347 5.72 -2.50 -13.28
CA VAL A 347 4.99 -1.41 -13.95
C VAL A 347 4.81 -1.72 -15.43
N LEU A 348 5.88 -2.10 -16.14
CA LEU A 348 5.81 -2.46 -17.56
C LEU A 348 4.85 -3.64 -17.82
N TYR A 349 4.77 -4.59 -16.89
CA TYR A 349 3.84 -5.71 -17.00
C TYR A 349 2.38 -5.26 -16.81
N VAL A 350 2.11 -4.35 -15.87
CA VAL A 350 0.77 -3.77 -15.67
C VAL A 350 0.34 -3.01 -16.92
N GLU A 351 1.21 -2.17 -17.50
CA GLU A 351 0.94 -1.47 -18.75
C GLU A 351 0.61 -2.44 -19.90
N ALA A 352 1.37 -3.52 -20.03
CA ALA A 352 1.10 -4.54 -21.04
C ALA A 352 -0.27 -5.23 -20.84
N LEU A 353 -0.70 -5.45 -19.59
CA LEU A 353 -2.02 -5.99 -19.30
C LEU A 353 -3.15 -4.99 -19.62
N GLU A 354 -2.95 -3.71 -19.33
CA GLU A 354 -3.88 -2.65 -19.72
C GLU A 354 -4.04 -2.60 -21.25
N ASP A 355 -2.94 -2.70 -21.99
CA ASP A 355 -2.93 -2.76 -23.45
C ASP A 355 -3.71 -3.96 -23.99
N VAL A 356 -3.52 -5.14 -23.41
CA VAL A 356 -4.31 -6.33 -23.74
C VAL A 356 -5.80 -6.08 -23.50
N GLY A 357 -6.16 -5.45 -22.37
CA GLY A 357 -7.54 -5.05 -22.08
C GLY A 357 -8.14 -4.17 -23.17
N ARG A 358 -7.41 -3.12 -23.59
CA ARG A 358 -7.82 -2.21 -24.69
C ARG A 358 -8.03 -2.96 -26.01
N HIS A 359 -7.15 -3.90 -26.33
CA HIS A 359 -7.27 -4.70 -27.55
C HIS A 359 -8.45 -5.68 -27.52
N LEU A 360 -8.78 -6.24 -26.35
CA LEU A 360 -9.95 -7.10 -26.18
C LEU A 360 -11.25 -6.31 -26.36
N ASP A 361 -11.34 -5.12 -25.76
CA ASP A 361 -12.51 -4.25 -25.92
C ASP A 361 -12.71 -3.83 -27.38
N LYS A 362 -11.61 -3.47 -28.07
CA LYS A 362 -11.67 -3.15 -29.51
C LYS A 362 -12.07 -4.35 -30.36
N SER A 363 -11.58 -5.54 -30.02
CA SER A 363 -11.96 -6.78 -30.71
C SER A 363 -13.46 -7.07 -30.53
N LYS A 364 -13.98 -6.84 -29.33
CA LYS A 364 -15.41 -6.96 -29.03
C LYS A 364 -16.24 -5.95 -29.83
N GLU A 365 -15.82 -4.69 -29.92
CA GLU A 365 -16.51 -3.66 -30.70
C GLU A 365 -16.56 -4.00 -32.21
N VAL A 366 -15.45 -4.48 -32.76
CA VAL A 366 -15.37 -4.93 -34.16
C VAL A 366 -16.28 -6.14 -34.39
N TRP A 367 -16.28 -7.09 -33.46
CA TRP A 367 -17.18 -8.24 -33.50
C TRP A 367 -18.65 -7.82 -33.44
N ASP A 368 -19.03 -6.93 -32.52
CA ASP A 368 -20.39 -6.41 -32.38
C ASP A 368 -20.85 -5.71 -33.67
N THR A 369 -19.96 -4.93 -34.29
CA THR A 369 -20.23 -4.26 -35.57
C THR A 369 -20.44 -5.26 -36.70
N ALA A 370 -19.60 -6.29 -36.80
CA ALA A 370 -19.74 -7.36 -37.78
C ALA A 370 -21.04 -8.15 -37.56
N HIS A 371 -21.36 -8.46 -36.30
CA HIS A 371 -22.57 -9.17 -35.91
C HIS A 371 -23.83 -8.36 -36.24
N LYS A 372 -23.84 -7.05 -35.99
CA LYS A 372 -24.93 -6.14 -36.41
C LYS A 372 -25.09 -6.14 -37.93
N ARG A 373 -24.01 -6.01 -38.70
CA ARG A 373 -24.11 -6.03 -40.18
C ARG A 373 -24.62 -7.38 -40.71
N LEU A 374 -24.31 -8.48 -40.04
CA LEU A 374 -24.71 -9.82 -40.45
C LEU A 374 -26.16 -10.14 -40.05
N VAL A 375 -26.51 -9.94 -38.78
CA VAL A 375 -27.73 -10.49 -38.16
C VAL A 375 -28.66 -9.40 -37.60
N SER A 376 -28.19 -8.49 -36.74
CA SER A 376 -29.10 -7.69 -35.88
C SER A 376 -29.28 -6.21 -36.26
N GLY A 377 -28.56 -5.70 -37.26
CA GLY A 377 -28.60 -4.29 -37.68
C GLY A 377 -29.63 -4.01 -38.77
N ARG A 378 -29.93 -2.71 -38.97
CA ARG A 378 -30.87 -2.25 -40.01
C ARG A 378 -30.36 -2.63 -41.40
N GLY A 379 -31.15 -3.42 -42.14
CA GLY A 379 -30.76 -3.94 -43.45
C GLY A 379 -29.64 -5.00 -43.39
N ASN A 380 -29.59 -5.81 -42.33
CA ASN A 380 -28.62 -6.88 -42.17
C ASN A 380 -28.56 -7.84 -43.37
N LEU A 381 -27.38 -8.44 -43.58
CA LEU A 381 -27.09 -9.27 -44.74
C LEU A 381 -27.95 -10.53 -44.80
N VAL A 382 -28.16 -11.21 -43.66
CA VAL A 382 -29.01 -12.42 -43.58
C VAL A 382 -30.39 -12.13 -44.17
N ARG A 383 -31.02 -11.03 -43.74
CA ARG A 383 -32.33 -10.61 -44.23
C ARG A 383 -32.31 -10.29 -45.73
N ARG A 384 -31.36 -9.46 -46.19
CA ARG A 384 -31.25 -9.11 -47.62
C ARG A 384 -31.07 -10.36 -48.51
N THR A 385 -30.27 -11.34 -48.05
CA THR A 385 -30.08 -12.57 -48.80
C THR A 385 -31.30 -13.49 -48.79
N GLU A 386 -32.06 -13.54 -47.69
CA GLU A 386 -33.31 -14.30 -47.62
C GLU A 386 -34.44 -13.63 -48.42
N GLU A 387 -34.52 -12.30 -48.44
CA GLU A 387 -35.42 -11.54 -49.34
C GLU A 387 -35.13 -11.84 -50.81
N LEU A 388 -33.85 -11.85 -51.22
CA LEU A 388 -33.45 -12.23 -52.58
C LEU A 388 -33.85 -13.67 -52.93
N LYS A 389 -33.75 -14.60 -51.97
CA LYS A 389 -34.20 -15.98 -52.15
C LYS A 389 -35.73 -16.05 -52.32
N LYS A 390 -36.50 -15.28 -51.55
CA LYS A 390 -37.97 -15.14 -51.72
C LYS A 390 -38.35 -14.56 -53.08
N LEU A 391 -37.56 -13.63 -53.61
CA LEU A 391 -37.74 -13.02 -54.93
C LEU A 391 -37.29 -13.92 -56.10
N GLY A 392 -36.88 -15.17 -55.85
CA GLY A 392 -36.62 -16.17 -56.89
C GLY A 392 -35.15 -16.45 -57.19
N ALA A 393 -34.21 -15.96 -56.36
CA ALA A 393 -32.80 -16.32 -56.50
C ALA A 393 -32.58 -17.82 -56.23
N LYS A 394 -31.91 -18.52 -57.16
CA LYS A 394 -31.64 -19.97 -57.07
C LYS A 394 -30.53 -20.26 -56.05
N ALA A 395 -30.89 -20.52 -54.79
CA ALA A 395 -29.98 -20.95 -53.73
C ALA A 395 -30.15 -22.44 -53.39
N LYS A 396 -29.04 -23.20 -53.33
CA LYS A 396 -29.04 -24.65 -53.00
C LYS A 396 -28.93 -24.96 -51.51
N LYS A 397 -28.48 -24.00 -50.68
CA LYS A 397 -28.30 -24.14 -49.23
C LYS A 397 -29.11 -23.06 -48.51
N SER A 398 -29.59 -23.35 -47.30
CA SER A 398 -30.29 -22.41 -46.42
C SER A 398 -29.42 -22.05 -45.21
N LEU A 399 -29.63 -20.86 -44.68
CA LEU A 399 -29.08 -20.47 -43.39
C LEU A 399 -29.84 -21.22 -42.26
N PRO A 400 -29.21 -21.42 -41.08
CA PRO A 400 -29.88 -22.01 -39.93
C PRO A 400 -31.07 -21.16 -39.46
N ASP A 401 -32.18 -21.81 -39.12
CA ASP A 401 -33.45 -21.14 -38.77
C ASP A 401 -33.31 -20.18 -37.57
N ASP A 402 -32.46 -20.50 -36.61
CA ASP A 402 -32.19 -19.66 -35.44
C ASP A 402 -31.62 -18.29 -35.84
N VAL A 403 -30.69 -18.26 -36.79
CA VAL A 403 -30.04 -17.02 -37.25
C VAL A 403 -31.02 -16.16 -38.06
N VAL A 404 -31.87 -16.80 -38.87
CA VAL A 404 -32.90 -16.11 -39.66
C VAL A 404 -33.98 -15.52 -38.75
N SER A 405 -34.38 -16.24 -37.69
CA SER A 405 -35.38 -15.77 -36.73
C SER A 405 -34.88 -14.54 -35.95
N ILE A 406 -33.65 -14.56 -35.45
CA ILE A 406 -33.03 -13.44 -34.74
C ILE A 406 -32.91 -12.22 -35.65
N ALA A 407 -32.49 -12.43 -36.91
CA ALA A 407 -32.36 -11.35 -37.87
C ALA A 407 -33.69 -10.67 -38.20
N SER A 408 -34.77 -11.44 -38.31
CA SER A 408 -36.12 -10.92 -38.60
C SER A 408 -36.76 -10.17 -37.42
N ARG A 409 -36.42 -10.55 -36.18
CA ARG A 409 -37.00 -9.98 -34.95
C ARG A 409 -36.42 -8.61 -34.57
N SER A 410 -35.22 -8.30 -35.07
CA SER A 410 -34.50 -7.04 -34.80
C SER A 410 -35.18 -5.78 -35.36
N GLU A 411 -36.05 -5.91 -36.37
CA GLU A 411 -36.76 -4.78 -36.99
C GLU A 411 -37.99 -4.34 -36.19
N GLY A 412 -38.72 -5.27 -35.58
CA GLY A 412 -39.93 -4.97 -34.81
C GLY A 412 -39.68 -4.22 -33.49
N LEU A 413 -38.43 -4.16 -33.02
CA LEU A 413 -38.02 -3.39 -31.83
C LEU A 413 -37.48 -1.99 -32.17
N LEU A 414 -36.96 -1.78 -33.38
CA LEU A 414 -36.46 -0.47 -33.82
C LEU A 414 -37.59 0.41 -34.37
N ASP A 415 -38.63 -0.19 -34.96
CA ASP A 415 -39.82 0.53 -35.44
C ASP A 415 -40.74 1.01 -34.29
N SER A 416 -40.59 0.45 -33.08
CA SER A 416 -41.37 0.84 -31.90
C SER A 416 -40.76 1.99 -31.08
N SER A 417 -39.49 2.34 -31.31
CA SER A 417 -38.80 3.40 -30.54
C SER A 417 -38.86 4.78 -31.19
N ASP A 418 -39.33 4.89 -32.44
CA ASP A 418 -39.34 6.14 -33.22
C ASP A 418 -40.73 6.83 -33.23
N ALA A 419 -41.65 6.40 -32.37
CA ALA A 419 -43.06 6.86 -32.34
C ALA A 419 -43.46 7.63 -31.06
N GLY A 420 -42.49 8.14 -30.28
CA GLY A 420 -42.76 8.61 -28.91
C GLY A 420 -42.35 10.03 -28.52
N ASP A 421 -41.83 10.87 -29.42
CA ASP A 421 -41.25 12.18 -29.03
C ASP A 421 -41.61 13.33 -29.99
N GLU A 422 -42.90 13.52 -30.27
CA GLU A 422 -43.44 14.78 -30.83
C GLU A 422 -44.86 15.05 -30.28
N ASP A 423 -44.97 15.63 -29.08
CA ASP A 423 -45.99 16.65 -28.73
C ASP A 423 -45.94 16.97 -27.21
N GLU A 424 -45.35 18.11 -26.83
CA GLU A 424 -45.88 19.07 -25.83
C GLU A 424 -44.82 20.16 -25.54
N THR A 425 -44.74 21.17 -26.41
CA THR A 425 -44.41 22.54 -25.98
C THR A 425 -45.31 23.53 -26.72
N SER A 426 -46.41 23.93 -26.08
CA SER A 426 -47.05 25.23 -26.22
C SER A 426 -47.73 25.60 -24.91
#